data_AF-A0A3D0XVF9-F1
#
_entry.id   AF-A0A3D0XVF9-F1
#
_cell.length_a   1.000
_cell.length_b   1.000
_cell.length_c   1.000
_cell.angle_alpha   90.00
_cell.angle_beta   90.00
_cell.angle_gamma   90.00
#
_symmetry.space_group_name_H-M   'P 1'
#
loop_
_entity.id
_entity.type
_entity.pdbx_description
1 polymer ?
#
loop_
_entity_poly.entity_id
_entity_poly.type
_entity_poly.pdbx_seq_one_letter_code
_entity_poly.pdbx_strand_id
1 'polypeptide(L)'
;MFGSDCEYTAYIGVLKMIKNNRVFRSISLKSLIPQLVVDCLSVFLGYWLAFVIRFDSFTLEHYNQETFRFWIPWLILIHIICFFVARFYNTRWEYCSIDEIFEIFLGTTVPAVLCFILVRNLSPFFDLRQFWRGVYAIAYVLIFGFVCITRISVRFTYRLHRSRHTGRMSVEFKRVMIIGAGEMGSMIIKDMKNAPESKGIPVIAIDDDPKKRGSRINGIKIVGGRSLIPRMAARYNIDVILLAMSTISTKDKQEIMRICASTGCELKTVPALYEVVEGSPASMQVHDVDINDLLGREEIHLNTEEISGYLQDKTIMVTGGGGSIGSEL
;
A
#
# COMPACT_ATOMS: atom_id res chain seq x y z
N MET A 1 -26.94 -22.30 -24.81
CA MET A 1 -27.58 -21.79 -23.58
C MET A 1 -26.50 -21.71 -22.48
N PHE A 2 -25.53 -20.83 -22.64
CA PHE A 2 -24.47 -20.50 -21.66
C PHE A 2 -23.93 -19.15 -22.11
N GLY A 3 -24.32 -18.06 -21.45
CA GLY A 3 -23.94 -16.72 -21.92
C GLY A 3 -24.43 -15.54 -21.11
N SER A 4 -24.99 -15.73 -19.90
CA SER A 4 -25.52 -14.63 -19.08
C SER A 4 -24.74 -14.38 -17.79
N ASP A 5 -24.00 -15.36 -17.26
CA ASP A 5 -23.47 -15.25 -15.88
C ASP A 5 -22.09 -14.56 -15.79
N CYS A 6 -21.40 -14.42 -16.92
CA CYS A 6 -20.08 -13.76 -16.97
C CYS A 6 -20.18 -12.23 -17.13
N GLU A 7 -21.28 -11.70 -17.69
CA GLU A 7 -21.49 -10.25 -17.82
C GLU A 7 -21.99 -9.62 -16.50
N TYR A 8 -22.81 -10.34 -15.73
CA TYR A 8 -23.32 -9.88 -14.45
C TYR A 8 -22.24 -9.72 -13.38
N THR A 9 -21.22 -10.58 -13.38
CA THR A 9 -20.09 -10.49 -12.44
C THR A 9 -19.18 -9.30 -12.73
N ALA A 10 -18.97 -8.95 -14.00
CA ALA A 10 -18.25 -7.74 -14.39
C ALA A 10 -19.03 -6.46 -14.00
N TYR A 11 -20.35 -6.44 -14.22
CA TYR A 11 -21.19 -5.27 -13.89
C TYR A 11 -21.29 -5.01 -12.38
N ILE A 12 -21.38 -6.07 -11.58
CA ILE A 12 -21.39 -5.97 -10.11
C ILE A 12 -20.04 -5.49 -9.58
N GLY A 13 -18.92 -5.88 -10.21
CA GLY A 13 -17.59 -5.35 -9.89
C GLY A 13 -17.49 -3.84 -10.09
N VAL A 14 -18.01 -3.33 -11.21
CA VAL A 14 -18.05 -1.89 -11.53
C VAL A 14 -18.93 -1.11 -10.54
N LEU A 15 -20.10 -1.63 -10.18
CA LEU A 15 -21.00 -0.98 -9.20
C LEU A 15 -20.42 -1.00 -7.77
N LYS A 16 -19.69 -2.04 -7.38
CA LYS A 16 -19.00 -2.12 -6.08
C LYS A 16 -17.81 -1.15 -6.01
N MET A 17 -17.15 -0.89 -7.14
CA MET A 17 -16.08 0.11 -7.28
C MET A 17 -16.59 1.57 -7.13
N ILE A 18 -17.83 1.82 -7.55
CA ILE A 18 -18.49 3.14 -7.46
C ILE A 18 -18.97 3.45 -6.03
N LYS A 19 -19.43 2.45 -5.27
CA LYS A 19 -20.14 2.68 -3.99
C LYS A 19 -19.25 2.97 -2.77
N ASN A 20 -17.95 2.67 -2.82
CA ASN A 20 -17.05 2.87 -1.66
C ASN A 20 -16.30 4.21 -1.74
N ASN A 21 -17.02 5.29 -1.46
CA ASN A 21 -16.58 6.67 -1.65
C ASN A 21 -15.87 7.22 -0.38
N ARG A 22 -14.55 7.05 -0.31
CA ARG A 22 -13.62 7.89 0.51
C ARG A 22 -12.54 8.53 -0.39
N VAL A 23 -12.99 8.99 -1.57
CA VAL A 23 -12.19 9.15 -2.79
C VAL A 23 -11.45 10.50 -2.92
N PHE A 24 -11.76 11.50 -2.09
CA PHE A 24 -11.33 12.88 -2.38
C PHE A 24 -10.12 13.44 -1.62
N ARG A 25 -9.47 12.70 -0.71
CA ARG A 25 -8.62 13.34 0.32
C ARG A 25 -7.09 13.30 0.17
N SER A 26 -6.50 12.75 -0.90
CA SER A 26 -5.02 12.83 -1.06
C SER A 26 -4.49 12.85 -2.50
N ILE A 27 -5.07 13.66 -3.39
CA ILE A 27 -4.44 13.94 -4.69
C ILE A 27 -3.47 15.12 -4.48
N SER A 28 -2.16 14.87 -4.57
CA SER A 28 -1.18 15.96 -4.63
C SER A 28 -1.34 16.71 -5.95
N LEU A 29 -1.88 17.93 -5.90
CA LEU A 29 -2.07 18.81 -7.07
C LEU A 29 -0.79 18.98 -7.92
N LYS A 30 0.40 18.82 -7.32
CA LYS A 30 1.70 18.98 -7.98
C LYS A 30 2.03 17.85 -8.97
N SER A 31 1.53 16.63 -8.78
CA SER A 31 1.78 15.50 -9.71
C SER A 31 0.66 15.29 -10.72
N LEU A 32 -0.51 15.92 -10.52
CA LEU A 32 -1.67 15.78 -11.39
C LEU A 32 -1.52 16.57 -12.70
N ILE A 33 -1.07 17.82 -12.62
CA ILE A 33 -0.97 18.73 -13.78
C ILE A 33 -0.01 18.19 -14.86
N PRO A 34 1.22 17.74 -14.54
CA PRO A 34 2.12 17.18 -15.54
C PRO A 34 1.53 15.94 -16.21
N GLN A 35 0.80 15.11 -15.46
CA GLN A 35 0.22 13.89 -15.98
C GLN A 35 -0.90 14.17 -16.99
N LEU A 36 -1.76 15.15 -16.69
CA LEU A 36 -2.80 15.59 -17.62
C LEU A 36 -2.21 16.12 -18.92
N VAL A 37 -1.11 16.90 -18.85
CA VAL A 37 -0.43 17.41 -20.05
C VAL A 37 0.12 16.26 -20.90
N VAL A 38 0.77 15.27 -20.27
CA VAL A 38 1.30 14.12 -21.01
C VAL A 38 0.17 13.27 -21.62
N ASP A 39 -0.93 13.09 -20.90
CA ASP A 39 -2.09 12.34 -21.41
C ASP A 39 -2.74 13.07 -22.61
N CYS A 40 -2.90 14.40 -22.54
CA CYS A 40 -3.35 15.23 -23.66
C CYS A 40 -2.43 15.12 -24.88
N LEU A 41 -1.11 15.21 -24.66
CA LEU A 41 -0.11 15.07 -25.72
C LEU A 41 -0.13 13.67 -26.33
N SER A 42 -0.30 12.63 -25.50
CA SER A 42 -0.37 11.24 -25.97
C SER A 42 -1.57 11.02 -26.89
N VAL A 43 -2.73 11.57 -26.54
CA VAL A 43 -3.94 11.50 -27.39
C VAL A 43 -3.74 12.28 -28.69
N PHE A 44 -3.23 13.51 -28.60
CA PHE A 44 -2.95 14.33 -29.79
C PHE A 44 -1.97 13.66 -30.74
N LEU A 45 -0.82 13.20 -30.23
CA LEU A 45 0.22 12.53 -31.02
C LEU A 45 -0.28 11.21 -31.59
N GLY A 46 -1.08 10.45 -30.84
CA GLY A 46 -1.68 9.20 -31.32
C GLY A 46 -2.55 9.42 -32.55
N TYR A 47 -3.46 10.40 -32.51
CA TYR A 47 -4.28 10.74 -33.67
C TYR A 47 -3.46 11.35 -34.81
N TRP A 48 -2.56 12.29 -34.53
CA TRP A 48 -1.72 12.92 -35.55
C TRP A 48 -0.84 11.88 -36.29
N LEU A 49 -0.14 11.01 -35.56
CA LEU A 49 0.68 9.94 -36.15
C LEU A 49 -0.17 8.93 -36.91
N ALA A 50 -1.37 8.59 -36.43
CA ALA A 50 -2.27 7.71 -37.17
C ALA A 50 -2.67 8.30 -38.53
N PHE A 51 -2.83 9.63 -38.62
CA PHE A 51 -3.03 10.33 -39.88
C PHE A 51 -1.78 10.27 -40.78
N VAL A 52 -0.62 10.60 -40.24
CA VAL A 52 0.65 10.57 -41.00
C VAL A 52 0.91 9.18 -41.57
N ILE A 53 0.78 8.13 -40.75
CA ILE A 53 0.98 6.73 -41.16
C ILE A 53 -0.03 6.31 -42.23
N ARG A 54 -1.28 6.74 -42.11
CA ARG A 54 -2.33 6.32 -43.04
C ARG A 54 -2.22 7.00 -44.41
N PHE A 55 -1.82 8.27 -44.44
CA PHE A 55 -1.82 9.09 -45.65
C PHE A 55 -0.42 9.29 -46.25
N ASP A 56 0.62 8.75 -45.60
CA ASP A 56 2.03 8.85 -46.02
C ASP A 56 2.46 10.29 -46.32
N SER A 57 1.84 11.25 -45.64
CA SER A 57 2.02 12.68 -45.86
C SER A 57 2.15 13.41 -44.52
N PHE A 58 3.24 14.15 -44.36
CA PHE A 58 3.46 15.02 -43.20
C PHE A 58 2.58 16.26 -43.25
N THR A 59 2.25 16.74 -44.44
CA THR A 59 1.30 17.84 -44.60
C THR A 59 -0.12 17.29 -44.60
N LEU A 60 -0.96 17.85 -43.74
CA LEU A 60 -2.40 17.53 -43.70
C LEU A 60 -3.14 18.06 -44.95
N GLU A 61 -2.43 18.49 -45.99
CA GLU A 61 -2.70 19.67 -46.80
C GLU A 61 -3.97 19.68 -47.63
N HIS A 62 -4.62 18.54 -47.91
CA HIS A 62 -5.66 18.54 -48.94
C HIS A 62 -6.94 17.73 -48.67
N TYR A 63 -7.07 16.94 -47.60
CA TYR A 63 -8.26 16.06 -47.49
C TYR A 63 -9.06 16.12 -46.18
N ASN A 64 -8.47 16.50 -45.03
CA ASN A 64 -9.17 16.40 -43.73
C ASN A 64 -8.69 17.41 -42.65
N GLN A 65 -8.01 18.51 -43.00
CA GLN A 65 -7.51 19.49 -42.00
C GLN A 65 -8.61 20.07 -41.13
N GLU A 66 -9.68 20.57 -41.76
CA GLU A 66 -10.80 21.21 -41.06
C GLU A 66 -11.50 20.21 -40.13
N THR A 67 -11.73 18.99 -40.61
CA THR A 67 -12.32 17.91 -39.81
C THR A 67 -11.42 17.51 -38.64
N PHE A 68 -10.12 17.38 -38.85
CA PHE A 68 -9.15 17.06 -37.80
C PHE A 68 -9.10 18.17 -36.73
N ARG A 69 -9.00 19.43 -37.15
CA ARG A 69 -8.93 20.60 -36.27
C ARG A 69 -10.21 20.76 -35.45
N PHE A 70 -11.36 20.46 -36.03
CA PHE A 70 -12.64 20.48 -35.34
C PHE A 70 -12.76 19.35 -34.30
N TRP A 71 -12.41 18.11 -34.66
CA TRP A 71 -12.65 16.95 -33.79
C TRP A 71 -11.60 16.76 -32.70
N ILE A 72 -10.34 17.13 -32.92
CA ILE A 72 -9.24 16.88 -31.96
C ILE A 72 -9.52 17.41 -30.55
N PRO A 73 -10.00 18.65 -30.34
CA PRO A 73 -10.32 19.14 -29.00
C PRO A 73 -11.36 18.27 -28.28
N TRP A 74 -12.39 17.83 -29.01
CA TRP A 74 -13.43 16.94 -28.47
C TRP A 74 -12.91 15.54 -28.16
N LEU A 75 -12.06 14.99 -29.03
CA LEU A 75 -11.43 13.69 -28.82
C LEU A 75 -10.54 13.68 -27.58
N ILE A 76 -9.73 14.73 -27.39
CA ILE A 76 -8.91 14.91 -26.19
C ILE A 76 -9.82 15.03 -24.96
N LEU A 77 -10.85 15.87 -25.01
CA LEU A 77 -11.76 16.09 -23.89
C LEU A 77 -12.43 14.78 -23.44
N ILE A 78 -12.92 13.97 -24.39
CA ILE A 78 -13.53 12.66 -24.10
C ILE A 78 -12.53 11.72 -23.42
N HIS A 79 -11.30 11.63 -23.93
CA HIS A 79 -10.28 10.77 -23.33
C HIS A 79 -9.94 11.20 -21.90
N ILE A 80 -9.77 12.51 -21.66
CA ILE A 80 -9.46 13.03 -20.33
C ILE A 80 -10.61 12.80 -19.34
N ILE A 81 -11.86 13.01 -19.76
CA ILE A 81 -13.04 12.70 -18.92
C ILE A 81 -13.06 11.20 -18.58
N CYS A 82 -12.87 10.33 -19.58
CA CYS A 82 -12.83 8.89 -19.35
C CYS A 82 -11.68 8.47 -18.44
N PHE A 83 -10.48 9.04 -18.59
CA PHE A 83 -9.33 8.77 -17.72
C PHE A 83 -9.57 9.24 -16.28
N PHE A 84 -10.28 10.36 -16.12
CA PHE A 84 -10.68 10.87 -14.81
C PHE A 84 -11.69 9.96 -14.13
N VAL A 85 -12.72 9.52 -14.86
CA VAL A 85 -13.75 8.58 -14.35
C VAL A 85 -13.15 7.20 -14.07
N ALA A 86 -12.23 6.73 -14.91
CA ALA A 86 -11.49 5.47 -14.73
C ALA A 86 -10.48 5.51 -13.56
N ARG A 87 -10.39 6.63 -12.83
CA ARG A 87 -9.52 6.82 -11.66
C ARG A 87 -8.02 6.62 -11.92
N PHE A 88 -7.55 6.79 -13.16
CA PHE A 88 -6.12 6.69 -13.47
C PHE A 88 -5.23 7.69 -12.73
N TYR A 89 -5.82 8.74 -12.15
CA TYR A 89 -5.11 9.75 -11.37
C TYR A 89 -5.06 9.47 -9.86
N ASN A 90 -5.64 8.35 -9.39
CA ASN A 90 -5.77 8.05 -7.96
C ASN A 90 -5.04 6.76 -7.53
N THR A 91 -4.08 6.28 -8.33
CA THR A 91 -3.40 5.00 -8.09
C THR A 91 -2.52 5.09 -6.84
N ARG A 92 -2.84 4.28 -5.82
CA ARG A 92 -1.95 3.99 -4.69
C ARG A 92 -0.92 2.96 -5.16
N TRP A 93 0.34 3.39 -5.22
CA TRP A 93 1.46 2.75 -5.93
C TRP A 93 2.06 1.52 -5.24
N GLU A 94 1.25 0.56 -4.79
CA GLU A 94 1.76 -0.51 -3.92
C GLU A 94 1.75 -1.93 -4.48
N TYR A 95 0.96 -2.28 -5.50
CA TYR A 95 1.00 -3.64 -6.04
C TYR A 95 0.85 -3.68 -7.56
N CYS A 96 1.84 -4.30 -8.21
CA CYS A 96 1.77 -4.67 -9.62
C CYS A 96 0.88 -5.91 -9.73
N SER A 97 -0.37 -5.72 -10.14
CA SER A 97 -1.28 -6.82 -10.44
C SER A 97 -1.66 -6.81 -11.90
N ILE A 98 -1.98 -7.98 -12.45
CA ILE A 98 -2.60 -8.17 -13.78
C ILE A 98 -3.79 -7.20 -13.96
N ASP A 99 -4.47 -6.89 -12.87
CA ASP A 99 -5.57 -5.93 -12.77
C ASP A 99 -5.22 -4.53 -13.31
N GLU A 100 -3.98 -4.04 -13.15
CA GLU A 100 -3.58 -2.71 -13.64
C GLU A 100 -3.52 -2.66 -15.18
N ILE A 101 -3.06 -3.74 -15.81
CA ILE A 101 -3.06 -3.85 -17.28
C ILE A 101 -4.49 -3.92 -17.79
N PHE A 102 -5.38 -4.64 -17.10
CA PHE A 102 -6.80 -4.68 -17.42
C PHE A 102 -7.48 -3.32 -17.23
N GLU A 103 -7.13 -2.57 -16.20
CA GLU A 103 -7.61 -1.20 -15.99
C GLU A 103 -7.16 -0.27 -17.12
N ILE A 104 -5.88 -0.32 -17.54
CA ILE A 104 -5.37 0.46 -18.68
C ILE A 104 -6.09 0.07 -19.97
N PHE A 105 -6.28 -1.22 -20.20
CA PHE A 105 -6.99 -1.74 -21.36
C PHE A 105 -8.43 -1.23 -21.42
N LEU A 106 -9.20 -1.36 -20.33
CA LEU A 106 -10.58 -0.88 -20.25
C LEU A 106 -10.64 0.65 -20.39
N GLY A 107 -9.78 1.37 -19.66
CA GLY A 107 -9.79 2.82 -19.64
C GLY A 107 -9.32 3.49 -20.94
N THR A 108 -8.66 2.77 -21.84
CA THR A 108 -8.32 3.25 -23.20
C THR A 108 -9.29 2.75 -24.26
N THR A 109 -9.84 1.54 -24.11
CA THR A 109 -10.81 0.97 -25.05
C THR A 109 -12.14 1.72 -25.01
N VAL A 110 -12.66 2.02 -23.82
CA VAL A 110 -13.93 2.73 -23.64
C VAL A 110 -13.96 4.09 -24.35
N PRO A 111 -13.00 5.02 -24.13
CA PRO A 111 -12.98 6.29 -24.85
C PRO A 111 -12.75 6.12 -26.36
N ALA A 112 -11.94 5.16 -26.79
CA ALA A 112 -11.70 4.91 -28.22
C ALA A 112 -12.99 4.49 -28.95
N VAL A 113 -13.76 3.57 -28.36
CA VAL A 113 -15.06 3.14 -28.89
C VAL A 113 -16.06 4.28 -28.87
N LEU A 114 -16.12 5.05 -27.78
CA LEU A 114 -17.01 6.20 -27.65
C LEU A 114 -16.70 7.27 -28.72
N CYS A 115 -15.43 7.62 -28.91
CA CYS A 115 -14.98 8.54 -29.96
C CYS A 115 -15.34 8.03 -31.36
N PHE A 116 -15.15 6.74 -31.64
CA PHE A 116 -15.54 6.15 -32.93
C PHE A 116 -17.04 6.29 -33.19
N ILE A 117 -17.88 5.96 -32.20
CA ILE A 117 -19.34 6.07 -32.31
C ILE A 117 -19.76 7.53 -32.50
N LEU A 118 -19.22 8.44 -31.68
CA LEU A 118 -19.58 9.86 -31.73
C LEU A 118 -19.19 10.50 -33.06
N VAL A 119 -17.94 10.35 -33.50
CA VAL A 119 -17.49 10.95 -34.76
C VAL A 119 -18.28 10.35 -35.93
N ARG A 120 -18.56 9.04 -35.93
CA ARG A 120 -19.35 8.40 -36.99
C ARG A 120 -20.76 8.95 -37.10
N ASN A 121 -21.45 9.12 -35.97
CA ASN A 121 -22.85 9.55 -35.96
C ASN A 121 -22.99 11.07 -36.11
N LEU A 122 -22.04 11.85 -35.59
CA LEU A 122 -22.12 13.32 -35.60
C LEU A 122 -21.49 13.96 -36.84
N SER A 123 -20.49 13.34 -37.49
CA SER A 123 -19.87 13.93 -38.69
C SER A 123 -20.86 14.31 -39.80
N PRO A 124 -21.91 13.51 -40.10
CA PRO A 124 -22.94 13.88 -41.07
C PRO A 124 -23.76 15.12 -40.70
N PHE A 125 -23.91 15.44 -39.41
CA PHE A 125 -24.67 16.62 -38.95
C PHE A 125 -23.90 17.94 -39.10
N PHE A 126 -22.57 17.86 -39.20
CA PHE A 126 -21.69 19.01 -39.33
C PHE A 126 -21.12 19.17 -40.75
N ASP A 127 -21.64 18.41 -41.73
CA ASP A 127 -21.10 18.34 -43.11
C ASP A 127 -19.60 18.02 -43.19
N LEU A 128 -19.09 17.32 -42.18
CA LEU A 128 -17.69 16.92 -42.09
C LEU A 128 -17.48 15.54 -42.71
N ARG A 129 -16.36 15.37 -43.42
CA ARG A 129 -15.99 14.07 -43.99
C ARG A 129 -15.64 13.08 -42.88
N GLN A 130 -16.07 11.82 -43.04
CA GLN A 130 -15.75 10.78 -42.07
C GLN A 130 -14.27 10.39 -42.18
N PHE A 131 -13.62 10.15 -41.04
CA PHE A 131 -12.28 9.58 -41.04
C PHE A 131 -12.30 8.13 -41.52
N TRP A 132 -11.19 7.72 -42.14
CA TRP A 132 -11.00 6.34 -42.53
C TRP A 132 -10.97 5.43 -41.30
N ARG A 133 -11.67 4.29 -41.34
CA ARG A 133 -11.80 3.36 -40.21
C ARG A 133 -10.44 2.90 -39.66
N GLY A 134 -9.44 2.75 -40.55
CA GLY A 134 -8.08 2.39 -40.18
C GLY A 134 -7.36 3.43 -39.31
N VAL A 135 -7.71 4.72 -39.42
CA VAL A 135 -7.10 5.79 -38.60
C VAL A 135 -7.44 5.60 -37.12
N TYR A 136 -8.69 5.22 -36.79
CA TYR A 136 -9.09 4.95 -35.41
C TYR A 136 -8.38 3.72 -34.82
N ALA A 137 -8.20 2.66 -35.61
CA ALA A 137 -7.49 1.46 -35.16
C ALA A 137 -6.00 1.74 -34.88
N ILE A 138 -5.34 2.47 -35.78
CA ILE A 138 -3.94 2.87 -35.60
C ILE A 138 -3.81 3.82 -34.40
N ALA A 139 -4.70 4.82 -34.29
CA ALA A 139 -4.70 5.76 -33.18
C ALA A 139 -4.90 5.03 -31.84
N TYR A 140 -5.81 4.06 -31.77
CA TYR A 140 -6.02 3.25 -30.55
C TYR A 140 -4.74 2.54 -30.10
N VAL A 141 -4.05 1.83 -31.02
CA VAL A 141 -2.81 1.10 -30.68
C VAL A 141 -1.73 2.07 -30.21
N LEU A 142 -1.59 3.23 -30.86
CA LEU A 142 -0.61 4.25 -30.48
C LEU A 142 -0.94 4.87 -29.11
N ILE A 143 -2.20 5.24 -28.86
CA ILE A 143 -2.63 5.83 -27.59
C ILE A 143 -2.45 4.82 -26.45
N PHE A 144 -2.86 3.57 -26.64
CA PHE A 144 -2.63 2.50 -25.66
C PHE A 144 -1.13 2.34 -25.35
N GLY A 145 -0.29 2.32 -26.38
CA GLY A 145 1.16 2.27 -26.23
C GLY A 145 1.72 3.47 -25.46
N PHE A 146 1.33 4.70 -25.80
CA PHE A 146 1.80 5.92 -25.13
C PHE A 146 1.35 6.00 -23.68
N VAL A 147 0.11 5.62 -23.37
CA VAL A 147 -0.39 5.57 -21.99
C VAL A 147 0.38 4.52 -21.19
N CYS A 148 0.58 3.32 -21.73
CA CYS A 148 1.40 2.28 -21.10
C CYS A 148 2.83 2.77 -20.82
N ILE A 149 3.50 3.35 -21.83
CA ILE A 149 4.86 3.87 -21.69
C ILE A 149 4.91 4.97 -20.65
N THR A 150 3.96 5.92 -20.67
CA THR A 150 3.92 7.02 -19.71
C THR A 150 3.74 6.51 -18.29
N ARG A 151 2.82 5.57 -18.05
CA ARG A 151 2.57 5.00 -16.72
C ARG A 151 3.78 4.22 -16.21
N ILE A 152 4.40 3.39 -17.06
CA ILE A 152 5.65 2.68 -16.73
C ILE A 152 6.80 3.67 -16.51
N SER A 153 6.88 4.75 -17.27
CA SER A 153 7.93 5.77 -17.16
C SER A 153 7.78 6.62 -15.92
N VAL A 154 6.56 6.98 -15.53
CA VAL A 154 6.29 7.67 -14.25
C VAL A 154 6.61 6.74 -13.09
N ARG A 155 6.32 5.44 -13.20
CA ARG A 155 6.74 4.43 -12.20
C ARG A 155 8.25 4.31 -12.10
N PHE A 156 8.91 4.17 -13.25
CA PHE A 156 10.34 3.99 -13.33
C PHE A 156 11.04 5.26 -12.89
N THR A 157 10.51 6.43 -13.23
CA THR A 157 10.99 7.72 -12.73
C THR A 157 10.68 7.89 -11.27
N TYR A 158 9.53 7.47 -10.72
CA TYR A 158 9.30 7.51 -9.28
C TYR A 158 10.28 6.59 -8.54
N ARG A 159 10.51 5.37 -9.03
CA ARG A 159 11.53 4.43 -8.52
C ARG A 159 12.96 4.98 -8.66
N LEU A 160 13.28 5.57 -9.81
CA LEU A 160 14.60 6.11 -10.12
C LEU A 160 14.85 7.46 -9.46
N HIS A 161 13.84 8.31 -9.28
CA HIS A 161 13.94 9.60 -8.62
C HIS A 161 13.96 9.40 -7.11
N ARG A 162 13.26 8.37 -6.59
CA ARG A 162 13.52 7.81 -5.27
C ARG A 162 14.91 7.18 -5.15
N SER A 163 15.47 6.65 -6.25
CA SER A 163 16.85 6.14 -6.33
C SER A 163 17.93 7.22 -6.63
N ARG A 164 17.54 8.42 -7.10
CA ARG A 164 18.44 9.50 -7.56
C ARG A 164 18.42 10.72 -6.62
N HIS A 165 17.32 10.97 -5.92
CA HIS A 165 17.32 11.76 -4.67
C HIS A 165 17.93 10.98 -3.49
N THR A 166 18.25 9.70 -3.68
CA THR A 166 19.15 8.91 -2.81
C THR A 166 20.54 8.75 -3.43
N GLY A 167 20.96 9.71 -4.26
CA GLY A 167 22.37 9.93 -4.52
C GLY A 167 23.01 10.60 -3.31
N ARG A 168 23.69 9.82 -2.46
CA ARG A 168 24.63 10.29 -1.42
C ARG A 168 24.09 11.09 -0.23
N MET A 169 22.80 10.98 0.09
CA MET A 169 22.35 11.20 1.48
C MET A 169 21.42 10.07 1.90
N SER A 170 21.84 9.38 2.94
CA SER A 170 21.17 8.29 3.64
C SER A 170 19.73 8.65 4.04
N VAL A 171 18.73 8.16 3.30
CA VAL A 171 17.52 7.72 3.99
C VAL A 171 17.85 6.33 4.49
N GLU A 172 18.42 6.29 5.68
CA GLU A 172 18.72 5.06 6.40
C GLU A 172 17.38 4.38 6.69
N PHE A 173 16.98 3.43 5.83
CA PHE A 173 15.88 2.55 6.20
C PHE A 173 16.34 1.83 7.46
N LYS A 174 15.61 2.03 8.56
CA LYS A 174 15.93 1.38 9.83
C LYS A 174 16.04 -0.12 9.58
N ARG A 175 17.21 -0.67 9.87
CA ARG A 175 17.56 -2.08 9.75
C ARG A 175 17.00 -2.79 10.96
N VAL A 176 16.10 -3.73 10.71
CA VAL A 176 15.28 -4.32 11.77
C VAL A 176 15.71 -5.76 12.04
N MET A 177 15.96 -6.07 13.31
CA MET A 177 16.07 -7.44 13.82
C MET A 177 14.71 -7.88 14.35
N ILE A 178 14.25 -9.06 13.94
CA ILE A 178 12.99 -9.64 14.42
C ILE A 178 13.31 -10.65 15.53
N ILE A 179 12.71 -10.49 16.70
CA ILE A 179 12.79 -11.48 17.79
C ILE A 179 11.50 -12.29 17.79
N GLY A 180 11.63 -13.60 17.56
CA GLY A 180 10.53 -14.54 17.39
C GLY A 180 10.32 -14.89 15.92
N ALA A 181 10.79 -16.05 15.49
CA ALA A 181 10.54 -16.59 14.16
C ALA A 181 9.34 -17.56 14.18
N GLY A 182 8.27 -17.15 14.85
CA GLY A 182 6.96 -17.81 14.84
C GLY A 182 6.07 -17.28 13.71
N GLU A 183 4.78 -17.58 13.80
CA GLU A 183 3.77 -17.11 12.86
C GLU A 183 3.69 -15.58 12.79
N MET A 184 3.72 -14.92 13.95
CA MET A 184 3.73 -13.45 14.06
C MET A 184 4.96 -12.84 13.39
N GLY A 185 6.16 -13.36 13.64
CA GLY A 185 7.37 -12.92 12.95
C GLY A 185 7.30 -13.13 11.44
N SER A 186 6.70 -14.25 10.99
CA SER A 186 6.47 -14.51 9.56
C SER A 186 5.59 -13.42 8.93
N MET A 187 4.43 -13.16 9.54
CA MET A 187 3.46 -12.18 9.07
C MET A 187 4.08 -10.79 8.97
N ILE A 188 4.76 -10.35 10.02
CA ILE A 188 5.41 -9.05 10.09
C ILE A 188 6.51 -8.90 9.04
N ILE A 189 7.34 -9.93 8.83
CA ILE A 189 8.39 -9.88 7.80
C ILE A 189 7.79 -9.71 6.40
N LYS A 190 6.66 -10.37 6.09
CA LYS A 190 5.96 -10.15 4.82
C LYS A 190 5.46 -8.72 4.71
N ASP A 191 4.85 -8.21 5.77
CA ASP A 191 4.33 -6.85 5.85
C ASP A 191 5.40 -5.77 5.70
N MET A 192 6.55 -5.95 6.33
CA MET A 192 7.69 -5.04 6.22
C MET A 192 8.33 -5.06 4.83
N LYS A 193 8.36 -6.22 4.18
CA LYS A 193 8.83 -6.33 2.79
C LYS A 193 7.94 -5.58 1.81
N ASN A 194 6.64 -5.49 2.11
CA ASN A 194 5.68 -4.74 1.32
C ASN A 194 5.80 -3.22 1.55
N ALA A 195 6.09 -2.78 2.79
CA ALA A 195 6.17 -1.36 3.15
C ALA A 195 7.49 -1.00 3.91
N PRO A 196 8.66 -1.09 3.25
CA PRO A 196 9.96 -0.88 3.92
C PRO A 196 10.22 0.57 4.34
N GLU A 197 9.54 1.55 3.73
CA GLU A 197 9.74 2.97 4.06
C GLU A 197 9.16 3.36 5.41
N SER A 198 8.04 2.75 5.80
CA SER A 198 7.36 3.05 7.07
C SER A 198 7.77 2.09 8.18
N LYS A 199 8.04 0.82 7.85
CA LYS A 199 8.29 -0.25 8.83
C LYS A 199 9.76 -0.67 8.96
N GLY A 200 10.64 -0.18 8.08
CA GLY A 200 12.05 -0.58 8.03
C GLY A 200 12.30 -1.88 7.26
N ILE A 201 13.57 -2.29 7.17
CA ILE A 201 13.99 -3.46 6.40
C ILE A 201 14.36 -4.60 7.36
N PRO A 202 13.67 -5.76 7.31
CA PRO A 202 14.06 -6.91 8.12
C PRO A 202 15.38 -7.50 7.59
N VAL A 203 16.40 -7.58 8.45
CA VAL A 203 17.75 -8.03 8.06
C VAL A 203 18.02 -9.46 8.55
N ILE A 204 17.69 -9.73 9.81
CA ILE A 204 17.92 -11.00 10.48
C ILE A 204 16.79 -11.29 11.49
N ALA A 205 16.62 -12.56 11.83
CA ALA A 205 15.72 -13.01 12.88
C ALA A 205 16.49 -13.75 13.98
N ILE A 206 15.96 -13.67 15.20
CA ILE A 206 16.44 -14.38 16.39
C ILE A 206 15.28 -15.24 16.92
N ASP A 207 15.57 -16.48 17.26
CA ASP A 207 14.61 -17.40 17.89
C ASP A 207 15.36 -18.34 18.83
N ASP A 208 14.83 -18.56 20.03
CA ASP A 208 15.47 -19.39 21.04
C ASP A 208 15.41 -20.87 20.71
N ASP A 209 14.46 -21.30 19.87
CA ASP A 209 14.36 -22.68 19.41
C ASP A 209 15.63 -23.07 18.61
N PRO A 210 16.48 -23.96 19.16
CA PRO A 210 17.70 -24.36 18.49
C PRO A 210 17.44 -25.03 17.13
N LYS A 211 16.26 -25.63 16.91
CA LYS A 211 15.88 -26.27 15.65
C LYS A 211 15.72 -25.26 14.51
N LYS A 212 15.39 -24.00 14.82
CA LYS A 212 15.20 -22.95 13.82
C LYS A 212 16.49 -22.25 13.43
N ARG A 213 17.59 -22.45 14.16
CA ARG A 213 18.87 -21.78 13.90
C ARG A 213 19.41 -22.16 12.52
N GLY A 214 19.87 -21.16 11.76
CA GLY A 214 20.38 -21.35 10.40
C GLY A 214 19.31 -21.48 9.32
N SER A 215 18.06 -21.74 9.69
CA SER A 215 16.92 -21.73 8.76
C SER A 215 16.51 -20.29 8.36
N ARG A 216 15.52 -20.18 7.48
CA ARG A 216 15.01 -18.88 7.00
C ARG A 216 13.51 -18.77 7.18
N ILE A 217 13.05 -17.58 7.57
CA ILE A 217 11.64 -17.21 7.65
C ILE A 217 11.37 -16.09 6.63
N ASN A 218 10.54 -16.37 5.64
CA ASN A 218 10.31 -15.49 4.48
C ASN A 218 11.62 -14.96 3.87
N GLY A 219 12.64 -15.80 3.75
CA GLY A 219 13.95 -15.43 3.19
C GLY A 219 14.93 -14.72 4.14
N ILE A 220 14.50 -14.35 5.36
CA ILE A 220 15.35 -13.75 6.41
C ILE A 220 16.01 -14.87 7.22
N LYS A 221 17.33 -14.78 7.43
CA LYS A 221 18.09 -15.82 8.14
C LYS A 221 17.87 -15.72 9.65
N ILE A 222 17.63 -16.87 10.28
CA ILE A 222 17.60 -17.00 11.74
C ILE A 222 19.03 -17.23 12.21
N VAL A 223 19.63 -16.24 12.89
CA VAL A 223 21.07 -16.21 13.15
C VAL A 223 21.46 -16.70 14.54
N GLY A 224 20.49 -17.02 15.41
CA GLY A 224 20.77 -17.47 16.76
C GLY A 224 19.57 -17.31 17.71
N GLY A 225 19.81 -17.62 19.00
CA GLY A 225 18.89 -17.30 20.10
C GLY A 225 19.21 -15.97 20.77
N ARG A 226 18.47 -15.64 21.84
CA ARG A 226 18.51 -14.33 22.52
C ARG A 226 19.89 -13.90 22.98
N SER A 227 20.75 -14.84 23.39
CA SER A 227 22.13 -14.54 23.83
C SER A 227 23.02 -13.94 22.74
N LEU A 228 22.67 -14.12 21.46
CA LEU A 228 23.42 -13.58 20.33
C LEU A 228 22.94 -12.19 19.87
N ILE A 229 21.86 -11.67 20.45
CA ILE A 229 21.27 -10.38 20.07
C ILE A 229 22.32 -9.26 20.03
N PRO A 230 23.14 -9.00 21.07
CA PRO A 230 24.07 -7.86 21.05
C PRO A 230 25.14 -7.98 19.96
N ARG A 231 25.70 -9.18 19.80
CA ARG A 231 26.72 -9.46 18.79
C ARG A 231 26.15 -9.33 17.38
N MET A 232 24.92 -9.81 17.16
CA MET A 232 24.29 -9.77 15.84
C MET A 232 23.74 -8.38 15.51
N ALA A 233 23.27 -7.62 16.49
CA ALA A 233 22.86 -6.24 16.32
C ALA A 233 24.02 -5.38 15.78
N ALA A 234 25.19 -5.48 16.41
CA ALA A 234 26.40 -4.79 15.95
C ALA A 234 26.88 -5.30 14.58
N ARG A 235 26.96 -6.63 14.39
CA ARG A 235 27.45 -7.23 13.13
C ARG A 235 26.60 -6.84 11.91
N TYR A 236 25.28 -6.73 12.09
CA TYR A 236 24.35 -6.44 11.01
C TYR A 236 23.90 -4.98 10.99
N ASN A 237 24.52 -4.09 11.77
CA ASN A 237 24.15 -2.68 11.90
C ASN A 237 22.63 -2.52 12.08
N ILE A 238 22.10 -3.06 13.16
CA ILE A 238 20.65 -3.02 13.45
C ILE A 238 20.30 -1.71 14.12
N ASP A 239 19.26 -1.05 13.63
CA ASP A 239 18.74 0.21 14.17
C ASP A 239 17.55 -0.05 15.10
N VAL A 240 16.72 -1.03 14.75
CA VAL A 240 15.47 -1.36 15.46
C VAL A 240 15.42 -2.85 15.77
N ILE A 241 15.05 -3.19 16.99
CA ILE A 241 14.71 -4.55 17.39
C ILE A 241 13.19 -4.61 17.55
N LEU A 242 12.55 -5.53 16.82
CA LEU A 242 11.11 -5.72 16.86
C LEU A 242 10.77 -7.05 17.55
N LEU A 243 10.05 -6.94 18.66
CA LEU A 243 9.56 -8.07 19.44
C LEU A 243 8.27 -8.62 18.81
N ALA A 244 8.37 -9.76 18.14
CA ALA A 244 7.29 -10.46 17.44
C ALA A 244 6.88 -11.76 18.17
N MET A 245 6.68 -11.65 19.48
CA MET A 245 6.24 -12.76 20.35
C MET A 245 5.09 -12.29 21.23
N SER A 246 3.88 -12.77 20.95
CA SER A 246 2.67 -12.45 21.72
C SER A 246 2.52 -13.29 22.98
N THR A 247 3.08 -14.50 23.00
CA THR A 247 2.92 -15.48 24.08
C THR A 247 4.27 -15.84 24.70
N ILE A 248 4.81 -14.93 25.48
CA ILE A 248 6.08 -15.11 26.19
C ILE A 248 5.89 -14.86 27.69
N SER A 249 6.59 -15.61 28.55
CA SER A 249 6.52 -15.40 29.99
C SER A 249 7.03 -14.00 30.36
N THR A 250 6.49 -13.40 31.42
CA THR A 250 6.94 -12.09 31.92
C THR A 250 8.43 -12.08 32.20
N LYS A 251 8.95 -13.18 32.78
CA LYS A 251 10.38 -13.37 33.06
C LYS A 251 11.23 -13.33 31.78
N ASP A 252 10.83 -14.07 30.74
CA ASP A 252 11.54 -14.11 29.47
C ASP A 252 11.46 -12.76 28.73
N LYS A 253 10.30 -12.09 28.78
CA LYS A 253 10.13 -10.74 28.20
C LYS A 253 11.08 -9.75 28.85
N GLN A 254 11.17 -9.74 30.18
CA GLN A 254 12.09 -8.89 30.92
C GLN A 254 13.56 -9.20 30.60
N GLU A 255 13.92 -10.48 30.49
CA GLU A 255 15.28 -10.90 30.11
C GLU A 255 15.64 -10.39 28.71
N ILE A 256 14.75 -10.59 27.73
CA ILE A 256 14.97 -10.13 26.35
C ILE A 256 15.07 -8.60 26.29
N MET A 257 14.23 -7.87 27.02
CA MET A 257 14.34 -6.41 27.10
C MET A 257 15.69 -5.96 27.69
N ARG A 258 16.19 -6.63 28.74
CA ARG A 258 17.52 -6.35 29.31
C ARG A 258 18.63 -6.60 28.30
N ILE A 259 18.56 -7.69 27.55
CA ILE A 259 19.53 -7.99 26.49
C ILE A 259 19.46 -6.92 25.39
N CYS A 260 18.27 -6.53 24.94
CA CYS A 260 18.09 -5.52 23.89
C CYS A 260 18.60 -4.14 24.33
N ALA A 261 18.38 -3.77 25.61
CA ALA A 261 18.88 -2.51 26.16
C ALA A 261 20.40 -2.37 26.07
N SER A 262 21.16 -3.48 26.13
CA SER A 262 22.61 -3.48 25.99
C SER A 262 23.12 -3.17 24.57
N THR A 263 22.23 -3.12 23.58
CA THR A 263 22.59 -2.94 22.16
C THR A 263 22.57 -1.50 21.67
N GLY A 264 21.87 -0.61 22.39
CA GLY A 264 21.62 0.76 21.95
C GLY A 264 20.60 0.90 20.80
N CYS A 265 20.04 -0.21 20.30
CA CYS A 265 19.00 -0.20 19.27
C CYS A 265 17.64 0.24 19.82
N GLU A 266 16.80 0.86 18.98
CA GLU A 266 15.41 1.18 19.32
C GLU A 266 14.59 -0.11 19.45
N LEU A 267 13.94 -0.33 20.59
CA LEU A 267 13.08 -1.50 20.80
C LEU A 267 11.62 -1.16 20.49
N LYS A 268 10.98 -1.97 19.64
CA LYS A 268 9.54 -1.87 19.31
C LYS A 268 8.81 -3.18 19.57
N THR A 269 7.53 -3.07 19.89
CA THR A 269 6.58 -4.19 19.88
C THR A 269 5.70 -4.11 18.64
N VAL A 270 4.98 -5.19 18.34
CA VAL A 270 4.06 -5.23 17.19
C VAL A 270 3.04 -4.08 17.22
N PRO A 271 2.29 -3.81 18.31
CA PRO A 271 1.35 -2.69 18.34
C PRO A 271 2.02 -1.34 18.06
N ALA A 272 3.18 -1.08 18.68
CA ALA A 272 3.94 0.16 18.51
C ALA A 272 4.49 0.35 17.08
N LEU A 273 4.68 -0.73 16.31
CA LEU A 273 5.05 -0.64 14.90
C LEU A 273 3.92 -0.05 14.04
N TYR A 274 2.66 -0.36 14.37
CA TYR A 274 1.50 0.05 13.59
C TYR A 274 0.89 1.39 14.05
N GLU A 275 1.04 1.77 15.32
CA GLU A 275 0.59 3.07 15.83
C GLU A 275 1.22 4.27 15.11
N VAL A 276 2.50 4.14 14.70
CA VAL A 276 3.25 5.20 14.02
C VAL A 276 2.76 5.45 12.59
N VAL A 277 2.06 4.47 11.98
CA VAL A 277 1.66 4.53 10.57
C VAL A 277 0.27 5.14 10.37
N GLU A 278 -0.64 5.04 11.35
CA GLU A 278 -2.06 5.35 11.14
C GLU A 278 -2.62 6.58 11.87
N GLY A 279 -1.91 7.19 12.84
CA GLY A 279 -2.38 8.41 13.52
C GLY A 279 -3.74 8.26 14.26
N SER A 280 -4.26 7.05 14.41
CA SER A 280 -5.38 6.67 15.26
C SER A 280 -5.41 5.14 15.40
N PRO A 281 -5.82 4.59 16.56
CA PRO A 281 -5.81 3.15 16.80
C PRO A 281 -6.99 2.49 16.07
N ALA A 282 -6.78 2.10 14.82
CA ALA A 282 -7.77 1.34 14.05
C ALA A 282 -7.35 -0.14 13.96
N SER A 283 -7.75 -0.89 15.00
CA SER A 283 -8.15 -2.29 14.92
C SER A 283 -7.25 -3.24 14.11
N MET A 284 -6.06 -3.56 14.63
CA MET A 284 -5.74 -4.97 14.76
C MET A 284 -6.48 -5.41 16.02
N GLN A 285 -7.48 -6.29 15.90
CA GLN A 285 -8.16 -6.89 17.06
C GLN A 285 -7.12 -7.70 17.87
N VAL A 286 -6.36 -7.00 18.69
CA VAL A 286 -5.69 -7.55 19.86
C VAL A 286 -6.82 -7.70 20.88
N HIS A 287 -6.97 -8.91 21.39
CA HIS A 287 -7.86 -9.22 22.51
C HIS A 287 -7.80 -8.10 23.57
N ASP A 288 -8.95 -7.85 24.21
CA ASP A 288 -9.11 -6.92 25.34
C ASP A 288 -7.85 -6.92 26.21
N VAL A 289 -7.09 -5.83 26.12
CA VAL A 289 -5.98 -5.59 27.04
C VAL A 289 -6.62 -5.16 28.33
N ASP A 290 -6.70 -6.10 29.27
CA ASP A 290 -7.14 -5.83 30.63
C ASP A 290 -6.25 -4.74 31.24
N ILE A 291 -6.84 -3.83 32.01
CA ILE A 291 -6.14 -2.68 32.61
C ILE A 291 -4.98 -3.14 33.53
N ASN A 292 -5.04 -4.40 33.97
CA ASN A 292 -4.04 -5.10 34.75
C ASN A 292 -2.71 -5.32 33.98
N ASP A 293 -2.75 -5.44 32.65
CA ASP A 293 -1.58 -5.69 31.80
C ASP A 293 -0.70 -4.42 31.64
N LEU A 294 -1.26 -3.24 31.94
CA LEU A 294 -0.56 -1.95 31.94
C LEU A 294 0.21 -1.68 33.25
N LEU A 295 -0.10 -2.41 34.32
CA LEU A 295 0.47 -2.20 35.65
C LEU A 295 1.62 -3.16 36.00
N GLY A 296 1.81 -4.22 35.19
CA GLY A 296 3.03 -5.04 35.20
C GLY A 296 3.36 -5.73 36.52
N ARG A 297 2.37 -5.96 37.39
CA ARG A 297 2.52 -6.76 38.61
C ARG A 297 1.69 -8.04 38.47
N GLU A 298 2.21 -9.15 38.99
CA GLU A 298 1.39 -10.34 39.19
C GLU A 298 0.26 -9.99 40.17
N GLU A 299 -0.97 -10.36 39.81
CA GLU A 299 -2.12 -10.22 40.70
C GLU A 299 -1.87 -11.09 41.94
N ILE A 300 -1.78 -10.47 43.11
CA ILE A 300 -1.56 -11.20 44.36
C ILE A 300 -2.89 -11.83 44.74
N HIS A 301 -3.05 -13.14 44.51
CA HIS A 301 -4.19 -13.87 45.05
C HIS A 301 -4.06 -13.95 46.57
N LEU A 302 -4.88 -13.16 47.27
CA LEU A 302 -4.98 -13.20 48.73
C LEU A 302 -5.72 -14.48 49.13
N ASN A 303 -5.10 -15.29 50.00
CA ASN A 303 -5.78 -16.42 50.62
C ASN A 303 -6.73 -15.90 51.71
N THR A 304 -7.96 -15.57 51.32
CA THR A 304 -8.98 -14.99 52.20
C THR A 304 -9.31 -15.89 53.40
N GLU A 305 -9.23 -17.21 53.24
CA GLU A 305 -9.45 -18.16 54.34
C GLU A 305 -8.37 -18.04 55.42
N GLU A 306 -7.11 -17.83 55.03
CA GLU A 306 -5.97 -17.74 55.95
C GLU A 306 -5.87 -16.35 56.62
N ILE A 307 -6.29 -15.30 55.92
CA ILE A 307 -6.22 -13.91 56.40
C ILE A 307 -7.43 -13.55 57.28
N SER A 308 -8.60 -14.14 57.01
CA SER A 308 -9.85 -13.85 57.75
C SER A 308 -9.71 -14.04 59.26
N GLY A 309 -9.01 -15.09 59.71
CA GLY A 309 -8.82 -15.39 61.13
C GLY A 309 -7.98 -14.36 61.89
N TYR A 310 -7.09 -13.62 61.20
CA TYR A 310 -6.28 -12.56 61.82
C TYR A 310 -7.00 -11.21 61.88
N LEU A 311 -7.94 -10.98 60.95
CA LEU A 311 -8.67 -9.71 60.83
C LEU A 311 -9.99 -9.70 61.59
N GLN A 312 -10.50 -10.86 62.01
CA GLN A 312 -11.75 -10.98 62.75
C GLN A 312 -11.72 -10.19 64.07
N ASP A 313 -12.78 -9.42 64.31
CA ASP A 313 -12.96 -8.51 65.47
C ASP A 313 -11.91 -7.39 65.62
N LYS A 314 -11.21 -7.03 64.54
CA LYS A 314 -10.29 -5.89 64.51
C LYS A 314 -10.90 -4.68 63.82
N THR A 315 -10.69 -3.49 64.38
CA THR A 315 -11.00 -2.22 63.70
C THR A 315 -9.84 -1.86 62.77
N ILE A 316 -10.10 -1.89 61.47
CA ILE A 316 -9.10 -1.64 60.42
C ILE A 316 -9.30 -0.25 59.83
N MET A 317 -8.22 0.52 59.69
CA MET A 317 -8.21 1.83 59.04
C MET A 317 -7.63 1.71 57.63
N VAL A 318 -8.44 1.98 56.61
CA VAL A 318 -8.02 1.94 55.20
C VAL A 318 -7.65 3.36 54.74
N THR A 319 -6.40 3.58 54.37
CA THR A 319 -5.86 4.92 54.03
C THR A 319 -5.77 5.19 52.51
N GLY A 320 -6.22 4.25 51.66
CA GLY A 320 -6.36 4.42 50.20
C GLY A 320 -6.96 3.19 49.52
N GLY A 321 -7.55 3.35 48.31
CA GLY A 321 -8.05 2.23 47.50
C GLY A 321 -9.54 1.85 47.67
N GLY A 322 -10.45 2.81 47.85
CA GLY A 322 -11.90 2.57 48.04
C GLY A 322 -12.68 2.07 46.81
N GLY A 323 -12.01 1.41 45.86
CA GLY A 323 -12.62 0.74 44.70
C GLY A 323 -12.68 -0.77 44.90
N SER A 324 -12.38 -1.55 43.86
CA SER A 324 -12.38 -3.03 43.89
C SER A 324 -11.58 -3.63 45.06
N ILE A 325 -10.48 -3.00 45.46
CA ILE A 325 -9.64 -3.42 46.59
C ILE A 325 -10.36 -3.26 47.94
N GLY A 326 -11.21 -2.24 48.09
CA GLY A 326 -12.01 -2.05 49.29
C GLY A 326 -13.22 -2.98 49.37
N SER A 327 -13.72 -3.48 48.24
CA SER A 327 -14.84 -4.45 48.21
C SER A 327 -14.44 -5.88 48.54
N GLU A 328 -13.14 -6.18 48.59
CA GLU A 328 -12.60 -7.51 48.94
C GLU A 328 -12.22 -7.65 50.43
N LEU A 329 -12.25 -6.55 51.20
CA LEU A 329 -12.06 -6.52 52.65
C LEU A 329 -13.38 -6.74 53.40
#